data_AF-A0A843HE05-F1
#
_entry.id   AF-A0A843HE05-F1
#
_cell.length_a   1.000
_cell.length_b   1.000
_cell.length_c   1.000
_cell.angle_alpha   90.00
_cell.angle_beta   90.00
_cell.angle_gamma   90.00
#
_symmetry.space_group_name_H-M   'P 1'
#
loop_
_entity.id
_entity.type
_entity.pdbx_description
1 polymer ?
#
loop_
_entity_poly.entity_id
_entity_poly.type
_entity_poly.pdbx_seq_one_letter_code
_entity_poly.pdbx_strand_id
1 'polypeptide(L)'
;MSDRLENIFINFANSQEELLSQMNLTKEEFVENAKKWSETEDGKLEIQKFILNQEIDDLKSEIAEIEENIAKKEESIKEIDAELAKLSGDNNG
;
A
#
# COMPACT_ATOMS: atom_id res chain seq x y z
N MET A 1 11.91 -20.41 -16.22
CA MET A 1 11.54 -19.15 -15.54
C MET A 1 12.83 -18.48 -15.07
N SER A 2 12.97 -17.16 -15.19
CA SER A 2 14.14 -16.47 -14.62
C SER A 2 13.97 -16.31 -13.10
N ASP A 3 15.03 -16.48 -12.32
CA ASP A 3 15.05 -16.28 -10.86
C ASP A 3 14.38 -14.98 -10.41
N ARG A 4 14.49 -13.92 -11.22
CA ARG A 4 13.83 -12.64 -10.98
C ARG A 4 12.30 -12.72 -10.93
N LEU A 5 11.68 -13.49 -11.82
CA LEU A 5 10.22 -13.55 -11.93
C LEU A 5 9.62 -14.36 -10.78
N GLU A 6 10.30 -15.44 -10.40
CA GLU A 6 9.93 -16.23 -9.23
C GLU A 6 10.00 -15.40 -7.95
N ASN A 7 11.05 -14.59 -7.78
CA ASN A 7 11.17 -13.68 -6.65
C ASN A 7 10.03 -12.65 -6.60
N ILE A 8 9.58 -12.13 -7.75
CA ILE A 8 8.43 -11.22 -7.81
C ILE A 8 7.17 -11.92 -7.28
N PHE A 9 6.91 -13.15 -7.72
CA PHE A 9 5.72 -13.90 -7.30
C PHE A 9 5.75 -14.25 -5.82
N ILE A 10 6.91 -14.65 -5.29
CA ILE A 10 7.08 -14.96 -3.86
C ILE A 10 6.91 -13.69 -3.02
N ASN A 11 7.51 -12.58 -3.43
CA ASN A 11 7.38 -11.31 -2.69
C ASN A 11 5.95 -10.81 -2.67
N PHE A 12 5.24 -10.91 -3.80
CA PHE A 12 3.81 -10.59 -3.87
C PHE A 12 3.01 -11.51 -2.94
N ALA A 13 3.18 -12.82 -3.03
CA ALA A 13 2.44 -13.77 -2.21
C ALA A 13 2.66 -13.56 -0.70
N ASN A 14 3.89 -13.17 -0.31
CA ASN A 14 4.21 -12.87 1.07
C ASN A 14 3.60 -11.57 1.58
N SER A 15 3.50 -10.54 0.73
CA SER A 15 2.94 -9.24 1.09
C SER A 15 1.41 -9.20 1.01
N GLN A 16 0.79 -10.07 0.21
CA GLN A 16 -0.64 -10.03 -0.12
C GLN A 16 -1.44 -11.21 0.47
N GLU A 17 -1.08 -11.67 1.67
CA GLU A 17 -1.70 -12.86 2.28
C GLU A 17 -3.22 -12.72 2.45
N GLU A 18 -3.70 -11.54 2.83
CA GLU A 18 -5.13 -11.27 3.00
C GLU A 18 -5.87 -11.30 1.65
N LEU A 19 -5.33 -10.62 0.63
CA LEU A 19 -5.89 -10.63 -0.72
C LEU A 19 -5.96 -12.04 -1.29
N LEU A 20 -4.89 -12.83 -1.15
CA LEU A 20 -4.87 -14.21 -1.59
C LEU A 20 -5.92 -15.05 -0.85
N SER A 21 -6.08 -14.83 0.46
CA SER A 21 -7.12 -15.49 1.26
C SER A 21 -8.54 -15.13 0.75
N GLN A 22 -8.79 -13.86 0.39
CA GLN A 22 -10.07 -13.44 -0.20
C GLN A 22 -10.34 -14.10 -1.56
N MET A 23 -9.28 -14.40 -2.30
CA MET A 23 -9.34 -15.14 -3.57
C MET A 23 -9.43 -16.66 -3.39
N ASN A 24 -9.46 -17.17 -2.16
CA ASN A 24 -9.34 -18.60 -1.83
C ASN A 24 -8.08 -19.24 -2.40
N LEU A 25 -6.96 -18.53 -2.34
CA LEU A 25 -5.64 -19.01 -2.75
C LEU A 25 -4.66 -18.99 -1.58
N THR A 26 -3.88 -20.05 -1.43
CA THR A 26 -2.67 -20.01 -0.60
C THR A 26 -1.52 -19.34 -1.33
N LYS A 27 -0.46 -18.98 -0.59
CA LYS A 27 0.77 -18.41 -1.17
C LYS A 27 1.40 -19.37 -2.17
N GLU A 28 1.47 -20.64 -1.80
CA GLU A 28 2.04 -21.71 -2.62
C GLU A 28 1.22 -21.92 -3.90
N GLU A 29 -0.11 -21.97 -3.80
CA GLU A 29 -0.99 -22.09 -4.97
C GLU A 29 -0.89 -20.89 -5.90
N PHE A 30 -0.82 -19.67 -5.35
CA PHE A 30 -0.61 -18.48 -6.17
C PHE A 30 0.72 -18.58 -6.94
N VAL A 31 1.81 -18.91 -6.27
CA VAL A 31 3.14 -18.99 -6.91
C VAL A 31 3.16 -20.09 -7.98
N GLU A 32 2.55 -21.26 -7.73
CA GLU A 32 2.46 -22.33 -8.71
C GLU A 32 1.60 -21.93 -9.93
N ASN A 33 0.47 -21.27 -9.69
CA ASN A 33 -0.41 -20.79 -10.77
C ASN A 33 0.25 -19.68 -11.58
N ALA A 34 0.91 -18.73 -10.93
CA ALA A 34 1.69 -17.68 -11.58
C ALA A 34 2.83 -18.26 -12.43
N LYS A 35 3.47 -19.34 -11.97
CA LYS A 35 4.44 -20.10 -12.76
C LYS A 35 3.82 -20.65 -14.04
N LYS A 36 2.69 -21.34 -13.95
CA LYS A 36 1.98 -21.89 -15.11
C LYS A 36 1.53 -20.79 -16.08
N TRP A 37 0.97 -19.69 -15.60
CA TRP A 37 0.56 -18.57 -16.44
C TRP A 37 1.73 -17.92 -17.17
N SER A 38 2.90 -17.86 -16.52
CA SER A 38 4.11 -17.28 -17.10
C SER A 38 4.81 -18.16 -18.15
N GLU A 39 4.28 -19.34 -18.48
CA GLU A 39 4.79 -20.19 -19.56
C GLU A 39 4.58 -19.57 -20.95
N THR A 40 3.64 -18.64 -21.06
CA THR A 40 3.40 -17.84 -22.27
C THR A 40 3.84 -16.40 -22.05
N GLU A 41 4.28 -15.70 -23.10
CA GLU A 41 4.66 -14.28 -22.98
C GLU A 41 3.46 -13.41 -22.58
N ASP A 42 2.27 -13.68 -23.11
CA ASP A 42 1.06 -12.93 -22.75
C ASP A 42 0.70 -13.15 -21.28
N GLY A 43 0.62 -14.40 -20.82
CA GLY A 43 0.30 -14.70 -19.42
C GLY A 43 1.35 -14.16 -18.44
N LYS A 44 2.63 -14.15 -18.84
CA LYS A 44 3.72 -13.51 -18.09
C LYS A 44 3.53 -12.00 -17.97
N LEU A 45 3.07 -11.32 -19.02
CA LEU A 45 2.80 -9.87 -18.97
C LEU A 45 1.54 -9.58 -18.15
N GLU A 46 0.49 -10.40 -18.29
CA GLU A 46 -0.76 -10.26 -17.53
C GLU A 46 -0.54 -10.38 -16.03
N ILE A 47 0.19 -11.41 -15.57
CA ILE A 47 0.44 -11.59 -14.13
C ILE A 47 1.33 -10.48 -13.54
N GLN A 48 2.33 -10.02 -14.30
CA GLN A 48 3.15 -8.87 -13.87
C GLN A 48 2.31 -7.60 -13.78
N LYS A 49 1.41 -7.36 -14.75
CA LYS A 49 0.50 -6.21 -14.72
C LYS A 49 -0.47 -6.29 -13.54
N PHE A 50 -1.00 -7.47 -13.23
CA PHE A 50 -1.84 -7.70 -12.06
C PHE A 50 -1.11 -7.33 -10.76
N ILE A 51 0.11 -7.84 -10.58
CA ILE A 51 0.95 -7.54 -9.40
C ILE A 51 1.20 -6.04 -9.27
N LEU A 52 1.61 -5.38 -10.36
CA LEU A 52 1.88 -3.94 -10.36
C LEU A 52 0.63 -3.10 -10.05
N ASN A 53 -0.55 -3.50 -10.53
CA ASN A 53 -1.79 -2.79 -10.20
C ASN A 53 -2.10 -2.87 -8.71
N GLN A 54 -1.92 -4.04 -8.09
CA GLN A 54 -2.14 -4.20 -6.66
C GLN A 54 -1.14 -3.37 -5.84
N GLU A 55 0.15 -3.40 -6.19
CA GLU A 55 1.17 -2.58 -5.52
C GLU A 55 0.84 -1.07 -5.63
N ILE A 56 0.28 -0.63 -6.77
CA ILE A 56 -0.19 0.75 -6.93
C ILE A 56 -1.37 1.06 -6.01
N ASP A 57 -2.32 0.15 -5.85
CA ASP A 57 -3.49 0.37 -5.00
C ASP A 57 -3.13 0.37 -3.50
N ASP A 58 -2.14 -0.42 -3.10
CA ASP A 58 -1.58 -0.37 -1.75
C ASP A 58 -0.92 0.99 -1.49
N LEU A 59 -0.08 1.47 -2.42
CA LEU A 59 0.57 2.78 -2.32
C LEU A 59 -0.45 3.93 -2.23
N LYS A 60 -1.56 3.86 -2.98
CA LYS A 60 -2.63 4.87 -2.85
C LYS A 60 -3.27 4.86 -1.47
N SER A 61 -3.45 3.67 -0.88
CA SER A 61 -4.02 3.52 0.45
C SER A 61 -3.07 4.10 1.52
N GLU A 62 -1.78 3.81 1.42
CA GLU A 62 -0.76 4.40 2.30
C GLU A 62 -0.70 5.93 2.17
N ILE A 63 -0.78 6.47 0.95
CA ILE A 63 -0.82 7.91 0.71
C ILE A 63 -2.04 8.53 1.40
N ALA A 64 -3.23 7.94 1.26
CA ALA A 64 -4.44 8.45 1.88
C ALA A 64 -4.33 8.48 3.43
N GLU A 65 -3.75 7.45 4.04
CA GLU A 65 -3.50 7.42 5.48
C GLU A 65 -2.51 8.52 5.92
N ILE A 66 -1.45 8.73 5.14
CA ILE A 66 -0.47 9.80 5.39
C ILE A 66 -1.15 11.18 5.28
N GLU A 67 -1.97 11.39 4.26
CA GLU A 67 -2.72 12.65 4.06
C GLU A 67 -3.67 12.92 5.23
N GLU A 68 -4.40 11.91 5.71
CA GLU A 68 -5.26 12.03 6.89
C GLU A 68 -4.45 12.40 8.15
N ASN A 69 -3.29 11.75 8.34
CA ASN A 69 -2.41 12.03 9.47
C ASN A 69 -1.81 13.44 9.42
N ILE A 70 -1.49 13.95 8.24
CA ILE A 70 -1.06 15.33 8.04
C ILE A 70 -2.18 16.29 8.43
N ALA A 71 -3.40 16.07 7.93
CA ALA A 71 -4.55 16.93 8.22
C ALA A 71 -4.83 17.03 9.73
N LYS A 72 -4.79 15.91 10.46
CA LYS A 72 -4.92 15.89 11.93
C LYS A 72 -3.84 16.71 12.62
N LYS A 73 -2.59 16.61 12.17
CA LYS A 73 -1.47 17.37 12.75
C LYS A 73 -1.60 18.87 12.47
N GLU A 74 -2.02 19.24 11.26
CA GLU A 74 -2.30 20.64 10.91
C GLU A 74 -3.43 21.24 11.76
N GLU A 75 -4.47 20.45 12.05
CA GLU A 75 -5.54 20.85 12.96
C GLU A 75 -5.01 21.08 14.38
N SER A 76 -4.22 20.15 14.94
CA SER A 76 -3.59 20.33 16.25
C SER A 76 -2.69 21.57 16.31
N ILE A 77 -1.95 21.89 15.24
CA ILE A 77 -1.15 23.13 15.17
C ILE A 77 -2.05 24.36 15.24
N LYS A 78 -3.16 24.40 14.50
CA LYS A 78 -4.11 25.52 14.54
C LYS A 78 -4.72 25.72 15.93
N GLU A 79 -5.02 24.63 16.64
CA GLU A 79 -5.52 24.69 18.02
C GLU A 79 -4.48 25.32 18.96
N ILE A 80 -3.22 24.88 18.86
CA ILE A 80 -2.11 25.43 19.64
C ILE A 80 -1.91 26.92 19.33
N ASP A 81 -1.91 27.32 18.05
CA ASP A 81 -1.77 28.72 17.65
C ASP A 81 -2.89 29.58 18.24
N ALA A 82 -4.13 29.08 18.27
CA ALA A 82 -5.27 29.76 18.86
C ALA A 82 -5.14 29.91 20.39
N GLU A 83 -4.61 28.91 21.08
CA GLU A 83 -4.32 28.97 22.52
C GLU A 83 -3.21 29.99 22.83
N LEU A 84 -2.12 29.99 22.05
CA LEU A 84 -1.03 30.95 22.18
C LEU A 84 -1.51 32.39 21.94
N ALA A 85 -2.39 32.59 20.97
CA ALA A 85 -3.00 33.91 20.70
C ALA A 85 -3.83 34.42 21.89
N LYS A 86 -4.58 33.54 22.57
CA LYS A 86 -5.33 33.90 23.79
C LYS A 86 -4.40 34.32 24.93
N LEU A 87 -3.34 33.53 25.18
CA LEU A 87 -2.38 33.80 26.25
C LEU A 87 -1.57 35.09 26.02
N SER A 88 -1.29 35.42 24.77
CA SER A 88 -0.58 36.66 24.41
C SER A 88 -1.49 37.89 24.43
N GLY A 89 -2.81 37.73 24.22
CA GLY A 89 -3.80 38.78 24.34
C GLY A 89 -4.12 39.16 25.80
N ASP A 90 -4.11 38.21 26.73
CA ASP A 90 -4.43 38.43 28.15
C ASP A 90 -3.30 39.08 28.97
N ASN A 91 -2.06 39.13 28.46
CA ASN A 91 -0.91 39.75 29.15
C ASN A 91 -0.77 41.26 28.92
N ASN A 92 -1.74 41.92 28.27
CA ASN A 92 -1.76 43.36 28.01
C ASN A 92 -2.84 44.14 28.81
N GLY A 93 -3.38 43.56 29.89
CA GLY A 93 -4.35 44.18 30.80
C GLY A 93 -3.77 44.52 32.17
#